data_AF-A0A6C0BKE1-F1
#
_entry.id   AF-A0A6C0BKE1-F1
#
_cell.length_a   1.000
_cell.length_b   1.000
_cell.length_c   1.000
_cell.angle_alpha   90.00
_cell.angle_beta   90.00
_cell.angle_gamma   90.00
#
_symmetry.space_group_name_H-M   'P 1'
#
loop_
_entity.id
_entity.type
_entity.pdbx_description
1 polymer ?
#
loop_
_entity_poly.entity_id
_entity_poly.type
_entity_poly.pdbx_seq_one_letter_code
_entity_poly.pdbx_strand_id
1 'polypeptide(L)'
;MDSFLKKAQTPVHFTYLGIGTNPHTTTVDALTDAWDQLMPVFVRDQLRRRQKVRVFHIDPQFKYNLEFLREYFATRFPRLTYDGEYNWTSSTLDVHVSDSSFYHNNKYDTNNDDPFLLELSEICLNTGSRLVVQEFTGHILIPTFKECFASTTRPSLFKKKILFDITYGNASCMTDLTKHSPLYDKNGDFINFALCTYDEIKGLIDLKRTDLNTLIIPYFKKAFIHSLEYHHVNYRRRVNGDICMNKSELYEETASSSLIMGTLQEELRMSFDVLRLLDLVDEEKNASFIRLMDSYPRVNMYDWNTEVKKLF
;
A
#
# COMPACT_ATOMS: atom_id res chain seq x y z
N MET A 1 -5.62 -17.98 -10.15
CA MET A 1 -5.19 -16.63 -10.59
C MET A 1 -5.30 -16.44 -12.11
N ASP A 2 -4.91 -17.42 -12.94
CA ASP A 2 -4.97 -17.34 -14.42
C ASP A 2 -6.34 -16.92 -14.99
N SER A 3 -7.43 -17.37 -14.38
CA SER A 3 -8.78 -16.98 -14.80
C SER A 3 -9.02 -15.48 -14.65
N PHE A 4 -8.48 -14.85 -13.61
CA PHE A 4 -8.57 -13.41 -13.41
C PHE A 4 -7.74 -12.66 -14.44
N LEU A 5 -6.52 -13.12 -14.72
CA LEU A 5 -5.65 -12.55 -15.75
C LEU A 5 -6.31 -12.61 -17.14
N LYS A 6 -6.92 -13.75 -17.49
CA LYS A 6 -7.68 -13.89 -18.74
C LYS A 6 -8.85 -12.91 -18.82
N LYS A 7 -9.61 -12.73 -17.73
CA LYS A 7 -10.71 -11.76 -17.66
C LYS A 7 -10.19 -10.32 -17.75
N ALA A 8 -9.03 -10.04 -17.15
CA ALA A 8 -8.39 -8.73 -17.13
C ALA A 8 -8.03 -8.21 -18.54
N GLN A 9 -7.80 -9.11 -19.51
CA GLN A 9 -7.49 -8.75 -20.91
C GLN A 9 -8.60 -7.94 -21.59
N THR A 10 -9.86 -8.04 -21.14
CA THR A 10 -10.95 -7.25 -21.71
C THR A 10 -10.90 -5.81 -21.17
N PRO A 11 -10.81 -4.77 -22.02
CA PRO A 11 -10.65 -3.40 -21.54
C PRO A 11 -11.81 -2.90 -20.67
N VAL A 12 -11.44 -2.24 -19.57
CA VAL A 12 -12.33 -1.51 -18.65
C VAL A 12 -11.62 -0.24 -18.18
N HIS A 13 -12.35 0.73 -17.68
CA HIS A 13 -11.77 2.01 -17.26
C HIS A 13 -11.08 1.93 -15.89
N PHE A 14 -11.56 1.03 -15.04
CA PHE A 14 -11.12 0.88 -13.66
C PHE A 14 -11.21 -0.58 -13.21
N THR A 15 -10.16 -1.08 -12.59
CA THR A 15 -10.06 -2.41 -12.01
C THR A 15 -9.78 -2.26 -10.52
N TYR A 16 -10.56 -2.94 -9.70
CA TYR A 16 -10.35 -3.07 -8.27
C TYR A 16 -10.01 -4.52 -7.94
N LEU A 17 -8.93 -4.75 -7.21
CA LEU A 17 -8.58 -6.03 -6.62
C LEU A 17 -8.66 -5.92 -5.09
N GLY A 18 -9.60 -6.66 -4.50
CA GLY A 18 -9.77 -6.76 -3.06
C GLY A 18 -9.31 -8.12 -2.53
N ILE A 19 -8.30 -8.14 -1.66
CA ILE A 19 -7.77 -9.34 -1.02
C ILE A 19 -8.24 -9.38 0.45
N GLY A 20 -8.79 -10.50 0.90
CA GLY A 20 -9.32 -10.64 2.26
C GLY A 20 -10.64 -9.87 2.47
N THR A 21 -11.49 -9.81 1.45
CA THR A 21 -12.69 -8.94 1.39
C THR A 21 -13.98 -9.60 1.88
N ASN A 22 -13.90 -10.75 2.55
CA ASN A 22 -15.08 -11.39 3.07
C ASN A 22 -15.81 -10.46 4.07
N PRO A 23 -17.14 -10.26 3.91
CA PRO A 23 -17.91 -9.37 4.77
C PRO A 23 -17.79 -9.69 6.27
N HIS A 24 -17.69 -8.65 7.10
CA HIS A 24 -17.66 -8.75 8.56
C HIS A 24 -19.05 -8.89 9.21
N THR A 25 -20.09 -9.13 8.41
CA THR A 25 -21.49 -9.21 8.83
C THR A 25 -22.17 -10.37 8.13
N THR A 26 -23.21 -10.89 8.78
CA THR A 26 -24.02 -12.00 8.26
C THR A 26 -25.23 -11.53 7.45
N THR A 27 -25.54 -10.23 7.41
CA THR A 27 -26.67 -9.67 6.64
C THR A 27 -26.28 -8.44 5.84
N VAL A 28 -26.91 -8.26 4.68
CA VAL A 28 -26.65 -7.13 3.76
C VAL A 28 -27.07 -5.78 4.36
N ASP A 29 -28.09 -5.77 5.21
CA ASP A 29 -28.59 -4.56 5.88
C ASP A 29 -27.64 -4.02 6.94
N ALA A 30 -26.92 -4.91 7.64
CA ALA A 30 -25.92 -4.53 8.63
C ALA A 30 -24.57 -4.13 7.99
N LEU A 31 -24.38 -4.32 6.68
CA LEU A 31 -23.18 -3.89 5.98
C LEU A 31 -23.24 -2.38 5.70
N THR A 32 -22.40 -1.63 6.41
CA THR A 32 -22.28 -0.18 6.27
C THR A 32 -21.24 0.20 5.22
N ASP A 33 -21.31 1.43 4.70
CA ASP A 33 -20.34 1.96 3.73
C ASP A 33 -18.90 1.97 4.26
N ALA A 34 -18.71 2.12 5.57
CA ALA A 34 -17.39 2.09 6.20
C ALA A 34 -16.71 0.72 6.06
N TRP A 35 -17.50 -0.37 6.03
CA TRP A 35 -17.00 -1.74 6.03
C TRP A 35 -17.31 -2.51 4.75
N ASP A 36 -17.89 -1.85 3.74
CA ASP A 36 -18.15 -2.46 2.44
C ASP A 36 -16.86 -2.57 1.63
N GLN A 37 -16.10 -3.64 1.90
CA GLN A 37 -14.88 -4.00 1.19
C GLN A 37 -15.17 -4.70 -0.15
N LEU A 38 -16.41 -5.13 -0.40
CA LEU A 38 -16.81 -5.73 -1.68
C LEU A 38 -16.92 -4.64 -2.75
N MET A 39 -17.64 -3.57 -2.46
CA MET A 39 -17.75 -2.43 -3.37
C MET A 39 -17.49 -1.13 -2.60
N PRO A 40 -16.22 -0.81 -2.29
CA PRO A 40 -15.86 0.42 -1.61
C PRO A 40 -16.44 1.67 -2.27
N VAL A 41 -16.65 2.74 -1.51
CA VAL A 41 -17.25 4.01 -1.98
C VAL A 41 -16.58 4.50 -3.27
N PHE A 42 -15.24 4.48 -3.32
CA PHE A 42 -14.47 4.96 -4.47
C PHE A 42 -14.68 4.12 -5.75
N VAL A 43 -15.02 2.83 -5.63
CA VAL A 43 -15.35 1.95 -6.76
C VAL A 43 -16.74 2.30 -7.29
N ARG A 44 -17.70 2.49 -6.38
CA ARG A 44 -19.07 2.90 -6.73
C ARG A 44 -19.10 4.28 -7.38
N ASP A 45 -18.20 5.18 -6.99
CA ASP A 45 -18.04 6.48 -7.63
C ASP A 45 -17.62 6.38 -9.10
N GLN A 46 -16.82 5.37 -9.48
CA GLN A 46 -16.50 5.15 -10.90
C GLN A 46 -17.75 4.74 -11.69
N LEU A 47 -18.61 3.90 -11.13
CA LEU A 47 -19.89 3.52 -11.75
C LEU A 47 -20.83 4.72 -11.91
N ARG A 48 -20.91 5.60 -10.90
CA ARG A 48 -21.68 6.86 -10.96
C ARG A 48 -21.18 7.77 -12.09
N ARG A 49 -19.87 7.75 -12.37
CA ARG A 49 -19.22 8.43 -13.51
C ARG A 49 -19.39 7.70 -14.85
N ARG A 50 -20.26 6.68 -14.91
CA ARG A 50 -20.54 5.84 -16.09
C ARG A 50 -19.31 5.13 -16.65
N GLN A 51 -18.32 4.88 -15.79
CA GLN A 51 -17.16 4.09 -16.18
C GLN A 51 -17.48 2.60 -16.12
N LYS A 52 -16.93 1.84 -17.07
CA LYS A 52 -16.91 0.38 -16.98
C LYS A 52 -15.88 -0.05 -15.94
N VAL A 53 -16.32 -0.82 -14.95
CA VAL A 53 -15.52 -1.26 -13.80
C VAL A 53 -15.39 -2.78 -13.80
N ARG A 54 -14.20 -3.28 -13.44
CA ARG A 54 -13.98 -4.67 -13.07
C ARG A 54 -13.58 -4.78 -11.61
N VAL A 55 -14.09 -5.80 -10.93
CA VAL A 55 -13.74 -6.10 -9.55
C VAL A 55 -13.32 -7.56 -9.44
N PHE A 56 -12.19 -7.78 -8.78
CA PHE A 56 -11.68 -9.08 -8.42
C PHE A 56 -11.65 -9.18 -6.90
N HIS A 57 -12.19 -10.27 -6.35
CA HIS A 57 -12.10 -10.58 -4.93
C HIS A 57 -11.39 -11.90 -4.71
N ILE A 58 -10.48 -11.94 -3.75
CA ILE A 58 -9.76 -13.15 -3.33
C ILE A 58 -9.91 -13.27 -1.82
N ASP A 59 -10.66 -14.27 -1.36
CA ASP A 59 -10.78 -14.59 0.07
C ASP A 59 -11.25 -16.04 0.27
N PRO A 60 -10.49 -16.88 0.99
CA PRO A 60 -10.86 -18.27 1.22
C PRO A 60 -12.15 -18.47 2.02
N GLN A 61 -12.66 -17.43 2.69
CA GLN A 61 -13.93 -17.48 3.42
C GLN A 61 -15.17 -17.38 2.50
N PHE A 62 -15.02 -16.98 1.23
CA PHE A 62 -16.17 -16.90 0.33
C PHE A 62 -16.88 -18.23 0.07
N LYS A 63 -16.18 -19.36 0.22
CA LYS A 63 -16.79 -20.70 0.13
C LYS A 63 -17.90 -20.94 1.16
N TYR A 64 -17.92 -20.16 2.24
CA TYR A 64 -18.95 -20.23 3.29
C TYR A 64 -20.00 -19.12 3.18
N ASN A 65 -19.78 -18.10 2.36
CA ASN A 65 -20.58 -16.87 2.32
C ASN A 65 -21.15 -16.53 0.94
N LEU A 66 -21.27 -17.52 0.04
CA LEU A 66 -21.82 -17.30 -1.30
C LEU A 66 -23.27 -16.78 -1.28
N GLU A 67 -24.09 -17.23 -0.33
CA GLU A 67 -25.47 -16.74 -0.20
C GLU A 67 -25.53 -15.25 0.13
N PHE A 68 -24.67 -14.78 1.04
CA PHE A 68 -24.52 -13.36 1.33
C PHE A 68 -24.15 -12.58 0.06
N LEU A 69 -23.17 -13.07 -0.73
CA LEU A 69 -22.76 -12.39 -1.96
C LEU A 69 -23.90 -12.29 -2.98
N ARG A 70 -24.69 -13.37 -3.13
CA ARG A 70 -25.85 -13.38 -4.01
C ARG A 70 -26.89 -12.35 -3.58
N GLU A 71 -27.24 -12.32 -2.29
CA GLU A 71 -28.17 -11.34 -1.72
C GLU A 71 -27.64 -9.91 -1.90
N TYR A 72 -26.35 -9.69 -1.60
CA TYR A 72 -25.69 -8.39 -1.70
C TYR A 72 -25.75 -7.83 -3.12
N PHE A 73 -25.30 -8.60 -4.12
CA PHE A 73 -25.29 -8.12 -5.50
C PHE A 73 -26.69 -8.02 -6.11
N ALA A 74 -27.63 -8.90 -5.74
CA ALA A 74 -29.03 -8.78 -6.16
C ALA A 74 -29.70 -7.51 -5.59
N THR A 75 -29.45 -7.19 -4.32
CA THR A 75 -30.05 -6.05 -3.63
C THR A 75 -29.44 -4.73 -4.05
N ARG A 76 -28.10 -4.64 -4.07
CA ARG A 76 -27.36 -3.39 -4.29
C ARG A 76 -27.10 -3.11 -5.78
N PHE A 77 -27.06 -4.15 -6.62
CA PHE A 77 -26.72 -4.05 -8.04
C PHE A 77 -27.66 -4.92 -8.91
N PRO A 78 -28.99 -4.65 -8.93
CA PRO A 78 -30.01 -5.53 -9.51
C PRO A 78 -29.90 -5.76 -11.03
N ARG A 79 -28.99 -5.07 -11.73
CA ARG A 79 -28.71 -5.25 -13.16
C ARG A 79 -27.61 -6.28 -13.44
N LEU A 80 -26.97 -6.80 -12.41
CA LEU A 80 -25.96 -7.85 -12.55
C LEU A 80 -26.62 -9.21 -12.75
N THR A 81 -26.09 -9.99 -13.69
CA THR A 81 -26.46 -11.39 -13.89
C THR A 81 -25.40 -12.27 -13.25
N TYR A 82 -25.82 -13.19 -12.39
CA TYR A 82 -24.97 -14.23 -11.81
C TYR A 82 -24.82 -15.39 -12.80
N ASP A 83 -23.59 -15.81 -13.10
CA ASP A 83 -23.31 -16.85 -14.11
C ASP A 83 -23.26 -18.28 -13.54
N GLY A 84 -23.39 -18.44 -12.22
CA GLY A 84 -23.27 -19.75 -11.55
C GLY A 84 -21.92 -19.99 -10.89
N GLU A 85 -20.85 -19.31 -11.33
CA GLU A 85 -19.46 -19.61 -10.98
C GLU A 85 -18.78 -18.43 -10.28
N TYR A 86 -19.40 -17.90 -9.22
CA TYR A 86 -18.84 -16.77 -8.44
C TYR A 86 -18.60 -15.49 -9.27
N ASN A 87 -19.33 -15.29 -10.37
CA ASN A 87 -19.25 -14.06 -11.16
C ASN A 87 -20.60 -13.37 -11.33
N TRP A 88 -20.55 -12.04 -11.32
CA TRP A 88 -21.68 -11.17 -11.59
C TRP A 88 -21.29 -10.19 -12.69
N THR A 89 -22.08 -10.11 -13.76
CA THR A 89 -21.71 -9.30 -14.94
C THR A 89 -22.86 -8.44 -15.44
N SER A 90 -22.50 -7.30 -16.04
CA SER A 90 -23.39 -6.38 -16.72
C SER A 90 -22.59 -5.59 -17.77
N SER A 91 -23.23 -4.67 -18.50
CA SER A 91 -22.52 -3.82 -19.46
C SER A 91 -21.50 -2.86 -18.81
N THR A 92 -21.68 -2.51 -17.53
CA THR A 92 -20.87 -1.49 -16.83
C THR A 92 -20.06 -2.03 -15.67
N LEU A 93 -20.35 -3.22 -15.16
CA LEU A 93 -19.71 -3.80 -13.99
C LEU A 93 -19.54 -5.31 -14.17
N ASP A 94 -18.30 -5.77 -13.99
CA ASP A 94 -17.93 -7.18 -13.94
C ASP A 94 -17.30 -7.47 -12.56
N VAL A 95 -17.86 -8.41 -11.80
CA VAL A 95 -17.34 -8.86 -10.49
C VAL A 95 -16.98 -10.34 -10.57
N HIS A 96 -15.79 -10.68 -10.10
CA HIS A 96 -15.26 -12.04 -10.10
C HIS A 96 -14.70 -12.37 -8.73
N VAL A 97 -15.16 -13.46 -8.14
CA VAL A 97 -14.79 -13.87 -6.79
C VAL A 97 -14.03 -15.20 -6.84
N SER A 98 -13.00 -15.32 -6.01
CA SER A 98 -12.21 -16.53 -5.81
C SER A 98 -12.13 -16.87 -4.32
N ASP A 99 -12.40 -18.12 -3.98
CA ASP A 99 -12.25 -18.69 -2.64
C ASP A 99 -10.85 -19.29 -2.39
N SER A 100 -9.86 -18.87 -3.19
CA SER A 100 -8.47 -19.26 -2.99
C SER A 100 -7.80 -18.35 -1.95
N SER A 101 -6.79 -18.88 -1.27
CA SER A 101 -5.87 -18.06 -0.47
C SER A 101 -4.99 -17.20 -1.39
N PHE A 102 -4.51 -16.08 -0.85
CA PHE A 102 -3.49 -15.24 -1.47
C PHE A 102 -2.25 -15.25 -0.59
N TYR A 103 -1.09 -15.56 -1.14
CA TYR A 103 0.17 -15.66 -0.39
C TYR A 103 1.18 -14.64 -0.88
N HIS A 104 1.73 -13.85 0.04
CA HIS A 104 2.84 -12.95 -0.26
C HIS A 104 4.18 -13.66 -0.05
N ASN A 105 5.19 -13.22 -0.80
CA ASN A 105 6.54 -13.70 -0.61
C ASN A 105 6.97 -13.48 0.84
N ASN A 106 7.40 -14.55 1.48
CA ASN A 106 7.92 -14.49 2.83
C ASN A 106 9.23 -15.27 2.91
N LYS A 107 10.07 -14.94 3.89
CA LYS A 107 11.42 -15.52 4.04
C LYS A 107 11.43 -17.06 4.14
N TYR A 108 10.29 -17.70 4.38
CA TYR A 108 10.16 -19.13 4.68
C TYR A 108 9.37 -19.92 3.63
N ASP A 109 8.70 -19.27 2.67
CA ASP A 109 7.88 -19.92 1.67
C ASP A 109 8.09 -19.28 0.29
N THR A 110 8.42 -20.12 -0.69
CA THR A 110 8.61 -19.71 -2.08
C THR A 110 7.29 -19.64 -2.84
N ASN A 111 6.21 -20.23 -2.31
CA ASN A 111 4.88 -20.11 -2.89
C ASN A 111 4.32 -18.71 -2.60
N ASN A 112 4.26 -17.88 -3.63
CA ASN A 112 3.69 -16.55 -3.54
C ASN A 112 2.98 -16.16 -4.83
N ASP A 113 1.96 -15.32 -4.65
CA ASP A 113 1.08 -14.78 -5.68
C ASP A 113 1.49 -13.34 -6.07
N ASP A 114 2.61 -12.82 -5.58
CA ASP A 114 3.10 -11.48 -5.95
C ASP A 114 3.34 -11.30 -7.47
N PRO A 115 3.85 -12.32 -8.22
CA PRO A 115 3.92 -12.25 -9.68
C PRO A 115 2.58 -11.98 -10.37
N PHE A 116 1.47 -12.46 -9.79
CA PHE A 116 0.14 -12.16 -10.32
C PHE A 116 -0.21 -10.67 -10.22
N LEU A 117 0.22 -9.97 -9.17
CA LEU A 117 -0.01 -8.53 -9.01
C LEU A 117 0.74 -7.72 -10.06
N LEU A 118 1.98 -8.12 -10.38
CA LEU A 118 2.75 -7.53 -11.46
C LEU A 118 2.06 -7.77 -12.81
N GLU A 119 1.70 -9.01 -13.11
CA GLU A 119 1.05 -9.35 -14.38
C GLU A 119 -0.29 -8.63 -14.56
N LEU A 120 -1.13 -8.58 -13.52
CA LEU A 120 -2.38 -7.83 -13.53
C LEU A 120 -2.15 -6.33 -13.76
N SER A 121 -1.11 -5.76 -13.14
CA SER A 121 -0.72 -4.37 -13.35
C SER A 121 -0.35 -4.13 -14.81
N GLU A 122 0.48 -4.98 -15.40
CA GLU A 122 0.90 -4.87 -16.81
C GLU A 122 -0.29 -5.00 -17.79
N ILE A 123 -1.25 -5.89 -17.50
CA ILE A 123 -2.49 -6.01 -18.28
C ILE A 123 -3.32 -4.72 -18.17
N CYS A 124 -3.46 -4.15 -16.97
CA CYS A 124 -4.18 -2.89 -16.79
C CYS A 124 -3.52 -1.75 -17.56
N LEU A 125 -2.18 -1.67 -17.53
CA LEU A 125 -1.43 -0.70 -18.32
C LEU A 125 -1.61 -0.89 -19.84
N ASN A 126 -1.61 -2.14 -20.32
CA ASN A 126 -1.81 -2.47 -21.74
C ASN A 126 -3.21 -2.12 -22.24
N THR A 127 -4.23 -2.29 -21.39
CA THR A 127 -5.62 -2.00 -21.72
C THR A 127 -6.02 -0.55 -21.45
N GLY A 128 -5.11 0.26 -20.90
CA GLY A 128 -5.39 1.64 -20.48
C GLY A 128 -6.26 1.75 -19.22
N SER A 129 -6.45 0.65 -18.50
CA SER A 129 -7.19 0.61 -17.24
C SER A 129 -6.40 1.22 -16.08
N ARG A 130 -7.10 1.69 -15.06
CA ARG A 130 -6.52 2.00 -13.75
C ARG A 130 -6.70 0.81 -12.82
N LEU A 131 -5.70 0.49 -12.00
CA LEU A 131 -5.76 -0.59 -11.01
C LEU A 131 -5.63 -0.02 -9.60
N VAL A 132 -6.55 -0.41 -8.72
CA VAL A 132 -6.38 -0.30 -7.27
C VAL A 132 -6.34 -1.69 -6.67
N VAL A 133 -5.28 -1.97 -5.92
CA VAL A 133 -5.17 -3.19 -5.10
C VAL A 133 -5.32 -2.80 -3.63
N GLN A 134 -6.23 -3.45 -2.91
CA GLN A 134 -6.40 -3.27 -1.48
C GLN A 134 -6.47 -4.62 -0.79
N GLU A 135 -5.75 -4.74 0.32
CA GLU A 135 -5.75 -5.93 1.15
C GLU A 135 -6.22 -5.64 2.57
N PHE A 136 -7.00 -6.56 3.12
CA PHE A 136 -7.64 -6.46 4.45
C PHE A 136 -7.25 -7.62 5.38
N THR A 137 -6.17 -8.34 5.05
CA THR A 137 -5.62 -9.43 5.88
C THR A 137 -4.70 -8.93 7.00
N GLY A 138 -4.31 -7.66 6.95
CA GLY A 138 -3.29 -7.05 7.83
C GLY A 138 -1.88 -7.05 7.23
N HIS A 139 -1.68 -7.64 6.05
CA HIS A 139 -0.44 -7.50 5.29
C HIS A 139 -0.28 -6.08 4.74
N ILE A 140 0.98 -5.59 4.68
CA ILE A 140 1.31 -4.26 4.18
C ILE A 140 1.79 -4.39 2.73
N LEU A 141 1.00 -3.92 1.77
CA LEU A 141 1.28 -4.07 0.33
C LEU A 141 2.41 -3.17 -0.22
N ILE A 142 2.87 -2.17 0.54
CA ILE A 142 3.83 -1.17 0.03
C ILE A 142 5.16 -1.76 -0.46
N PRO A 143 5.80 -2.74 0.22
CA PRO A 143 6.98 -3.41 -0.30
C PRO A 143 6.71 -4.08 -1.66
N THR A 144 5.67 -4.90 -1.77
CA THR A 144 5.26 -5.56 -3.01
C THR A 144 4.96 -4.55 -4.13
N PHE A 145 4.36 -3.41 -3.79
CA PHE A 145 4.09 -2.33 -4.75
C PHE A 145 5.38 -1.76 -5.34
N LYS A 146 6.39 -1.52 -4.50
CA LYS A 146 7.70 -1.01 -4.93
C LYS A 146 8.45 -2.05 -5.78
N GLU A 147 8.36 -3.33 -5.42
CA GLU A 147 8.95 -4.43 -6.22
C GLU A 147 8.31 -4.54 -7.60
N CYS A 148 6.98 -4.47 -7.68
CA CYS A 148 6.25 -4.44 -8.95
C CYS A 148 6.65 -3.22 -9.78
N PHE A 149 6.74 -2.05 -9.16
CA PHE A 149 7.19 -0.83 -9.82
C PHE A 149 8.62 -0.92 -10.35
N ALA A 150 9.55 -1.49 -9.58
CA ALA A 150 10.94 -1.69 -10.01
C ALA A 150 11.06 -2.68 -11.16
N SER A 151 10.12 -3.62 -11.27
CA SER A 151 10.08 -4.66 -12.29
C SER A 151 9.33 -4.26 -13.57
N THR A 152 8.57 -3.16 -13.56
CA THR A 152 7.85 -2.69 -14.76
C THR A 152 8.79 -2.05 -15.78
N THR A 153 8.50 -2.26 -17.07
CA THR A 153 9.20 -1.56 -18.16
C THR A 153 8.63 -0.15 -18.42
N ARG A 154 7.55 0.24 -17.73
CA ARG A 154 6.81 1.51 -17.96
C ARG A 154 6.60 2.30 -16.67
N PRO A 155 7.67 2.68 -15.94
CA PRO A 155 7.55 3.29 -14.60
C PRO A 155 6.69 4.56 -14.57
N SER A 156 6.82 5.45 -15.57
CA SER A 156 6.01 6.68 -15.63
C SER A 156 4.50 6.40 -15.74
N LEU A 157 4.10 5.40 -16.54
CA LEU A 157 2.70 5.03 -16.69
C LEU A 157 2.20 4.24 -15.47
N PHE A 158 3.02 3.34 -14.94
CA PHE A 158 2.74 2.58 -13.73
C PHE A 158 2.39 3.52 -12.57
N LYS A 159 3.24 4.52 -12.31
CA LYS A 159 3.02 5.55 -11.28
C LYS A 159 1.71 6.33 -11.48
N LYS A 160 1.16 6.42 -12.69
CA LYS A 160 -0.08 7.15 -13.00
C LYS A 160 -1.34 6.30 -12.94
N LYS A 161 -1.22 4.98 -13.11
CA LYS A 161 -2.37 4.09 -13.35
C LYS A 161 -2.52 2.97 -12.34
N ILE A 162 -1.49 2.65 -11.55
CA ILE A 162 -1.50 1.53 -10.61
C ILE A 162 -1.33 2.09 -9.19
N LEU A 163 -2.20 1.74 -8.26
CA LEU A 163 -2.12 2.12 -6.86
C LEU A 163 -2.32 0.86 -6.00
N PHE A 164 -1.35 0.55 -5.15
CA PHE A 164 -1.52 -0.47 -4.12
C PHE A 164 -1.67 0.23 -2.78
N ASP A 165 -2.71 -0.15 -2.07
CA ASP A 165 -3.10 0.36 -0.76
C ASP A 165 -3.38 1.87 -0.72
N ILE A 166 -4.67 2.23 -0.74
CA ILE A 166 -5.15 3.62 -0.69
C ILE A 166 -4.83 4.30 0.66
N THR A 167 -4.45 3.52 1.67
CA THR A 167 -4.08 4.02 3.01
C THR A 167 -2.57 4.22 3.17
N TYR A 168 -1.80 3.82 2.17
CA TYR A 168 -0.34 3.87 2.14
C TYR A 168 0.32 3.14 3.34
N GLY A 169 -0.12 1.89 3.60
CA GLY A 169 0.46 1.01 4.60
C GLY A 169 -0.20 1.09 5.98
N ASN A 170 -1.38 1.72 6.09
CA ASN A 170 -2.17 1.82 7.32
C ASN A 170 -3.44 0.97 7.28
N ALA A 171 -3.57 0.11 6.27
CA ALA A 171 -4.70 -0.77 6.13
C ALA A 171 -4.72 -1.80 7.27
N SER A 172 -5.92 -2.11 7.72
CA SER A 172 -6.23 -3.20 8.62
C SER A 172 -7.46 -3.96 8.10
N CYS A 173 -7.79 -5.09 8.73
CA CYS A 173 -9.04 -5.78 8.50
C CYS A 173 -10.28 -4.92 8.77
N MET A 174 -10.16 -3.79 9.47
CA MET A 174 -11.27 -2.88 9.82
C MET A 174 -11.14 -1.49 9.19
N THR A 175 -10.39 -1.37 8.09
CA THR A 175 -10.18 -0.08 7.41
C THR A 175 -11.51 0.58 7.05
N ASP A 176 -11.70 1.83 7.48
CA ASP A 176 -12.89 2.62 7.16
C ASP A 176 -12.80 3.21 5.74
N LEU A 177 -13.49 2.57 4.80
CA LEU A 177 -13.43 2.90 3.38
C LEU A 177 -14.21 4.17 3.00
N THR A 178 -14.88 4.82 3.96
CA THR A 178 -15.48 6.15 3.75
C THR A 178 -14.47 7.28 3.93
N LYS A 179 -13.36 7.02 4.64
CA LYS A 179 -12.31 7.99 4.94
C LYS A 179 -11.12 7.93 3.97
N HIS A 180 -11.03 6.87 3.19
CA HIS A 180 -9.91 6.63 2.29
C HIS A 180 -10.40 6.47 0.85
N SER A 181 -9.73 7.14 -0.07
CA SER A 181 -9.99 7.06 -1.50
C SER A 181 -8.69 7.29 -2.27
N PRO A 182 -8.54 6.75 -3.49
CA PRO A 182 -7.41 7.09 -4.33
C PRO A 182 -7.31 8.60 -4.57
N LEU A 183 -6.10 9.14 -4.50
CA LEU A 183 -5.83 10.53 -4.82
C LEU A 183 -5.56 10.69 -6.30
N TYR A 184 -6.17 11.72 -6.90
CA TYR A 184 -6.02 12.02 -8.32
C TYR A 184 -5.40 13.39 -8.55
N ASP A 185 -4.65 13.51 -9.64
CA ASP A 185 -4.25 14.79 -10.22
C ASP A 185 -5.38 15.38 -11.09
N LYS A 186 -5.12 16.55 -11.68
CA LYS A 186 -6.06 17.23 -12.57
C LYS A 186 -6.39 16.47 -13.86
N ASN A 187 -5.55 15.51 -14.25
CA ASN A 187 -5.73 14.68 -15.45
C ASN A 187 -6.47 13.37 -15.13
N GLY A 188 -6.76 13.09 -13.86
CA GLY A 188 -7.39 11.85 -13.41
C GLY A 188 -6.42 10.68 -13.26
N ASP A 189 -5.11 10.95 -13.26
CA ASP A 189 -4.05 10.00 -12.93
C ASP A 189 -3.87 9.92 -11.41
N PHE A 190 -3.41 8.78 -10.90
CA PHE A 190 -3.12 8.63 -9.47
C PHE A 190 -1.94 9.48 -9.03
N ILE A 191 -2.03 10.00 -7.80
CA ILE A 191 -0.90 10.61 -7.09
C ILE A 191 -0.28 9.55 -6.18
N ASN A 192 0.77 8.89 -6.65
CA ASN A 192 1.44 7.78 -5.93
C ASN A 192 2.71 8.25 -5.22
N PHE A 193 2.55 8.95 -4.09
CA PHE A 193 3.69 9.48 -3.35
C PHE A 193 4.62 8.38 -2.80
N ALA A 194 4.13 7.16 -2.55
CA ALA A 194 5.00 6.04 -2.13
C ALA A 194 6.04 5.63 -3.19
N LEU A 195 5.84 5.98 -4.45
CA LEU A 195 6.77 5.74 -5.58
C LEU A 195 7.48 7.02 -6.03
N CYS A 196 7.25 8.14 -5.35
CA CYS A 196 7.83 9.41 -5.72
C CYS A 196 9.30 9.52 -5.28
N THR A 197 10.11 10.20 -6.09
CA THR A 197 11.42 10.67 -5.65
C THR A 197 11.24 11.79 -4.62
N TYR A 198 12.30 12.10 -3.88
CA TYR A 198 12.29 13.21 -2.91
C TYR A 198 11.86 14.55 -3.55
N ASP A 199 12.37 14.88 -4.74
CA ASP A 199 11.98 16.11 -5.44
C ASP A 199 10.51 16.12 -5.87
N GLU A 200 9.98 14.96 -6.29
CA GLU A 200 8.55 14.83 -6.60
C GLU A 200 7.69 15.00 -5.33
N ILE A 201 8.12 14.44 -4.18
CA ILE A 201 7.43 14.64 -2.89
C ILE A 201 7.40 16.12 -2.51
N LYS A 202 8.53 16.82 -2.64
CA LYS A 202 8.59 18.26 -2.36
C LYS A 202 7.60 19.04 -3.23
N GLY A 203 7.60 18.76 -4.53
CA GLY A 203 6.66 19.39 -5.46
C GLY A 203 5.18 19.09 -5.13
N LEU A 204 4.89 17.91 -4.60
CA LEU A 204 3.54 17.55 -4.12
C LEU A 204 3.14 18.30 -2.83
N ILE A 205 4.06 18.48 -1.88
CA ILE A 205 3.83 19.24 -0.64
C ILE A 205 3.58 20.72 -0.95
N ASP A 206 4.31 21.28 -1.92
CA ASP A 206 4.16 22.67 -2.37
C ASP A 206 2.75 22.98 -2.93
N LEU A 207 1.98 21.95 -3.32
CA LEU A 207 0.57 22.10 -3.72
C LEU A 207 -0.36 22.46 -2.55
N LYS A 208 0.11 22.35 -1.29
CA LYS A 208 -0.64 22.67 -0.06
C LYS A 208 -2.01 21.97 0.02
N ARG A 209 -2.05 20.71 -0.43
CA ARG A 209 -3.24 19.86 -0.41
C ARG A 209 -3.39 19.14 0.93
N THR A 210 -4.40 19.52 1.71
CA THR A 210 -4.65 18.95 3.05
C THR A 210 -4.89 17.44 3.00
N ASP A 211 -5.66 16.96 2.01
CA ASP A 211 -5.98 15.55 1.82
C ASP A 211 -4.71 14.70 1.57
N LEU A 212 -3.82 15.19 0.72
CA LEU A 212 -2.53 14.55 0.48
C LEU A 212 -1.64 14.56 1.72
N ASN A 213 -1.53 15.70 2.42
CA ASN A 213 -0.70 15.82 3.61
C ASN A 213 -1.14 14.86 4.73
N THR A 214 -2.44 14.59 4.85
CA THR A 214 -2.97 13.63 5.84
C THR A 214 -2.50 12.18 5.60
N LEU A 215 -2.05 11.85 4.39
CA LEU A 215 -1.49 10.55 4.04
C LEU A 215 0.05 10.55 4.09
N ILE A 216 0.68 11.63 3.61
CA ILE A 216 2.16 11.75 3.61
C ILE A 216 2.72 11.74 5.04
N ILE A 217 2.12 12.49 5.96
CA ILE A 217 2.59 12.61 7.35
C ILE A 217 2.71 11.24 8.04
N PRO A 218 1.64 10.43 8.18
CA PRO A 218 1.73 9.15 8.87
C PRO A 218 2.66 8.17 8.14
N TYR A 219 2.71 8.20 6.80
CA TYR A 219 3.61 7.37 6.02
C TYR A 219 5.09 7.65 6.36
N PHE A 220 5.53 8.91 6.32
CA PHE A 220 6.92 9.26 6.61
C PHE A 220 7.28 9.16 8.09
N LYS A 221 6.34 9.37 9.02
CA LYS A 221 6.55 9.05 10.45
C LYS A 221 6.80 7.56 10.65
N LYS A 222 5.98 6.70 10.05
CA LYS A 222 6.14 5.25 10.13
C LYS A 222 7.45 4.80 9.50
N ALA A 223 7.83 5.37 8.35
CA ALA A 223 9.11 5.11 7.71
C ALA A 223 10.29 5.51 8.62
N PHE A 224 10.25 6.69 9.23
CA PHE A 224 11.27 7.15 10.18
C PHE A 224 11.46 6.18 11.35
N ILE A 225 10.37 5.79 12.01
CA ILE A 225 10.42 4.84 13.13
C ILE A 225 10.88 3.45 12.65
N HIS A 226 10.41 2.99 11.50
CA HIS A 226 10.81 1.70 10.95
C HIS A 226 12.31 1.64 10.64
N SER A 227 12.85 2.61 9.91
CA SER A 227 14.30 2.70 9.62
C SER A 227 15.12 2.69 10.90
N LEU A 228 14.69 3.47 11.90
CA LEU A 228 15.33 3.49 13.21
C LEU A 228 15.32 2.11 13.87
N GLU A 229 14.14 1.49 14.03
CA GLU A 229 14.00 0.19 14.67
C GLU A 229 14.73 -0.92 13.93
N TYR A 230 14.79 -0.83 12.60
CA TYR A 230 15.41 -1.81 11.73
C TYR A 230 16.95 -1.73 11.79
N HIS A 231 17.52 -0.57 11.51
CA HIS A 231 18.96 -0.41 11.35
C HIS A 231 19.70 -0.28 12.68
N HIS A 232 19.09 0.27 13.74
CA HIS A 232 19.78 0.41 15.02
C HIS A 232 20.17 -0.96 15.62
N VAL A 233 19.36 -2.00 15.41
CA VAL A 233 19.67 -3.36 15.87
C VAL A 233 20.90 -3.89 15.16
N ASN A 234 20.94 -3.76 13.83
CA ASN A 234 22.07 -4.19 13.02
C ASN A 234 23.36 -3.45 13.40
N TYR A 235 23.28 -2.13 13.58
CA TYR A 235 24.41 -1.31 14.04
C TYR A 235 24.99 -1.85 15.37
N ARG A 236 24.14 -2.05 16.38
CA ARG A 236 24.58 -2.55 17.70
C ARG A 236 25.24 -3.91 17.61
N ARG A 237 24.68 -4.83 16.82
CA ARG A 237 25.25 -6.16 16.61
C ARG A 237 26.63 -6.07 15.96
N ARG A 238 26.79 -5.26 14.91
CA ARG A 238 28.10 -5.07 14.25
C ARG A 238 29.13 -4.41 15.16
N VAL A 239 28.74 -3.47 16.02
CA VAL A 239 29.65 -2.89 17.04
C VAL A 239 30.16 -3.97 18.01
N ASN A 240 29.32 -4.95 18.34
CA ASN A 240 29.68 -6.08 19.22
C ASN A 240 30.41 -7.22 18.48
N GLY A 241 30.63 -7.11 17.17
CA GLY A 241 31.26 -8.16 16.35
C GLY A 241 30.30 -9.23 15.82
N ASP A 242 29.01 -9.19 16.18
CA ASP A 242 27.98 -10.12 15.70
C ASP A 242 27.55 -9.78 14.26
N ILE A 243 27.04 -10.76 13.51
CA ILE A 243 26.38 -10.51 12.21
C ILE A 243 25.07 -9.72 12.36
N CYS A 244 24.62 -9.05 11.31
CA CYS A 244 23.32 -8.39 11.25
C CYS A 244 22.16 -9.36 11.56
N MET A 245 21.13 -8.86 12.24
CA MET A 245 19.91 -9.62 12.51
C MET A 245 18.92 -9.51 11.34
N ASN A 246 18.78 -8.31 10.78
CA ASN A 246 17.84 -8.01 9.73
C ASN A 246 18.56 -7.98 8.36
N LYS A 247 17.95 -8.58 7.32
CA LYS A 247 18.48 -8.63 5.95
C LYS A 247 18.17 -7.35 5.18
N SER A 248 19.20 -6.56 4.86
CA SER A 248 19.07 -5.29 4.14
C SER A 248 19.44 -5.47 2.66
N GLU A 249 18.77 -4.73 1.78
CA GLU A 249 19.20 -4.60 0.38
C GLU A 249 20.33 -3.58 0.22
N LEU A 250 20.50 -2.70 1.20
CA LEU A 250 21.45 -1.58 1.17
C LEU A 250 22.85 -1.99 1.65
N TYR A 251 22.97 -3.14 2.31
CA TYR A 251 24.25 -3.65 2.82
C TYR A 251 24.18 -5.13 3.17
N GLU A 252 25.32 -5.82 3.09
CA GLU A 252 25.46 -7.23 3.46
C GLU A 252 25.43 -7.47 4.98
N GLU A 253 25.20 -8.70 5.41
CA GLU A 253 25.11 -9.07 6.83
C GLU A 253 26.40 -8.87 7.64
N THR A 254 27.53 -8.75 6.94
CA THR A 254 28.88 -8.52 7.50
C THR A 254 29.32 -7.05 7.43
N ALA A 255 28.46 -6.16 6.91
CA ALA A 255 28.74 -4.74 6.74
C ALA A 255 29.32 -4.06 7.99
N SER A 256 30.13 -3.03 7.77
CA SER A 256 30.69 -2.27 8.89
C SER A 256 29.59 -1.50 9.65
N SER A 257 29.80 -1.30 10.95
CA SER A 257 28.87 -0.48 11.76
C SER A 257 28.73 0.94 11.20
N SER A 258 29.82 1.52 10.66
CA SER A 258 29.80 2.83 10.00
C SER A 258 28.92 2.87 8.76
N LEU A 259 28.95 1.84 7.91
CA LEU A 259 28.08 1.76 6.73
C LEU A 259 26.60 1.71 7.16
N ILE A 260 26.27 0.86 8.13
CA ILE A 260 24.89 0.71 8.62
C ILE A 260 24.37 2.02 9.22
N MET A 261 25.19 2.72 10.01
CA MET A 261 24.80 4.02 10.56
C MET A 261 24.65 5.08 9.46
N GLY A 262 25.54 5.10 8.47
CA GLY A 262 25.42 6.01 7.33
C GLY A 262 24.09 5.83 6.61
N THR A 263 23.71 4.57 6.33
CA THR A 263 22.40 4.22 5.76
C THR A 263 21.25 4.68 6.65
N LEU A 264 21.29 4.39 7.96
CA LEU A 264 20.27 4.82 8.91
C LEU A 264 20.10 6.35 8.89
N GLN A 265 21.20 7.09 8.94
CA GLN A 265 21.17 8.56 8.94
C GLN A 265 20.57 9.13 7.66
N GLU A 266 20.86 8.52 6.51
CA GLU A 266 20.31 8.94 5.22
C GLU A 266 18.78 8.76 5.17
N GLU A 267 18.28 7.58 5.56
CA GLU A 267 16.84 7.31 5.60
C GLU A 267 16.11 8.18 6.63
N LEU A 268 16.70 8.40 7.80
CA LEU A 268 16.15 9.30 8.81
C LEU A 268 16.11 10.74 8.31
N ARG A 269 17.17 11.24 7.67
CA ARG A 269 17.23 12.60 7.10
C ARG A 269 16.16 12.82 6.05
N MET A 270 16.00 11.88 5.12
CA MET A 270 14.95 11.97 4.10
C MET A 270 13.56 12.12 4.73
N SER A 271 13.23 11.26 5.69
CA SER A 271 11.92 11.31 6.35
C SER A 271 11.75 12.58 7.20
N PHE A 272 12.81 12.99 7.91
CA PHE A 272 12.83 14.19 8.73
C PHE A 272 12.62 15.46 7.89
N ASP A 273 13.29 15.57 6.74
CA ASP A 273 13.16 16.71 5.83
C ASP A 273 11.77 16.81 5.22
N VAL A 274 11.15 15.69 4.84
CA VAL A 274 9.75 15.68 4.39
C VAL A 274 8.82 16.19 5.49
N LEU A 275 9.00 15.71 6.73
CA LEU A 275 8.19 16.14 7.88
C LEU A 275 8.44 17.61 8.24
N ARG A 276 9.65 18.12 7.98
CA ARG A 276 9.99 19.55 8.12
C ARG A 276 9.31 20.41 7.06
N LEU A 277 9.26 19.96 5.80
CA LEU A 277 8.52 20.64 4.73
C LEU A 277 7.01 20.70 5.00
N LEU A 278 6.50 19.82 5.86
CA LEU A 278 5.11 19.76 6.32
C LEU A 278 4.89 20.51 7.65
N ASP A 279 5.85 21.35 8.05
CA ASP A 279 5.80 22.18 9.27
C ASP A 279 5.65 21.37 10.58
N LEU A 280 6.05 20.08 10.62
CA LEU A 280 6.05 19.25 11.84
C LEU A 280 7.37 19.27 12.63
N VAL A 281 8.35 20.02 12.13
CA VAL A 281 9.68 20.16 12.70
C VAL A 281 9.99 21.64 12.87
N ASP A 282 10.06 22.09 14.11
CA ASP A 282 10.55 23.42 14.47
C ASP A 282 12.08 23.47 14.55
N GLU A 283 12.62 24.67 14.78
CA GLU A 283 14.07 24.89 14.86
C GLU A 283 14.72 24.09 15.99
N GLU A 284 14.05 23.93 17.13
CA GLU A 284 14.55 23.20 18.29
C GLU A 284 14.66 21.69 17.99
N LYS A 285 13.63 21.11 17.38
CA LYS A 285 13.61 19.72 16.93
C LYS A 285 14.66 19.48 15.86
N ASN A 286 14.84 20.42 14.93
CA ASN A 286 15.89 20.34 13.90
C ASN A 286 17.30 20.36 14.51
N ALA A 287 17.57 21.30 15.43
CA ALA A 287 18.85 21.37 16.13
C ALA A 287 19.12 20.09 16.95
N SER A 288 18.08 19.55 17.59
CA SER A 288 18.17 18.29 18.33
C SER A 288 18.45 17.09 17.43
N PHE A 289 17.81 17.01 16.28
CA PHE A 289 18.08 15.97 15.29
C PHE A 289 19.54 16.00 14.81
N ILE A 290 20.05 17.17 14.40
CA ILE A 290 21.45 17.34 13.97
C ILE A 290 22.41 16.88 15.07
N ARG A 291 22.21 17.35 16.31
CA ARG A 291 23.03 16.95 17.47
C ARG A 291 23.01 15.44 17.71
N LEU A 292 21.84 14.79 17.59
CA LEU A 292 21.73 13.34 17.73
C LEU A 292 22.47 12.62 16.61
N MET A 293 22.34 13.07 15.36
CA MET A 293 23.07 12.49 14.24
C MET A 293 24.60 12.61 14.39
N ASP A 294 25.11 13.66 15.04
CA ASP A 294 26.57 13.82 15.23
C ASP A 294 27.12 13.10 16.47
N SER A 295 26.27 12.87 17.48
CA SER A 295 26.70 12.36 18.79
C SER A 295 26.64 10.84 18.92
N TYR A 296 26.05 10.11 17.97
CA TYR A 296 25.91 8.65 18.03
C TYR A 296 27.19 7.87 18.39
N PRO A 297 28.43 8.26 17.98
CA PRO A 297 29.62 7.48 18.31
C PRO A 297 29.99 7.53 19.79
N ARG A 298 29.41 8.48 20.55
CA ARG A 298 29.82 8.82 21.92
C ARG A 298 28.75 8.49 22.96
N VAL A 299 27.60 8.00 22.52
CA VAL A 299 26.42 7.76 23.37
C VAL A 299 26.04 6.29 23.29
N ASN A 300 25.48 5.76 24.38
CA ASN A 300 24.89 4.42 24.35
C ASN A 300 23.78 4.37 23.29
N MET A 301 23.82 3.38 22.41
CA MET A 301 22.89 3.31 21.28
C MET A 301 21.42 3.11 21.70
N TYR A 302 21.16 2.51 22.86
CA TYR A 302 19.79 2.42 23.38
C TYR A 302 19.25 3.78 23.82
N ASP A 303 20.08 4.58 24.47
CA ASP A 303 19.74 5.94 24.88
C ASP A 303 19.58 6.83 23.65
N TRP A 304 20.52 6.76 22.70
CA TRP A 304 20.43 7.46 21.42
C TRP A 304 19.13 7.12 20.68
N ASN A 305 18.80 5.83 20.54
CA ASN A 305 17.57 5.38 19.90
C ASN A 305 16.33 5.92 20.60
N THR A 306 16.33 5.94 21.94
CA THR A 306 15.24 6.50 22.74
C THR A 306 15.07 7.99 22.51
N GLU A 307 16.16 8.76 22.46
CA GLU A 307 16.10 10.20 22.19
C GLU A 307 15.68 10.52 20.75
N VAL A 308 16.14 9.75 19.76
CA VAL A 308 15.70 9.91 18.37
C VAL A 308 14.21 9.60 18.21
N LYS A 309 13.69 8.58 18.91
CA LYS A 309 12.24 8.27 18.92
C LYS A 309 11.40 9.42 19.45
N LYS A 310 11.88 10.18 20.44
CA LYS A 310 11.14 11.33 21.00
C LYS A 310 10.90 12.47 20.00
N LEU A 311 11.55 12.45 18.84
CA LEU A 311 11.31 13.44 17.80
C LEU A 311 9.92 13.29 17.16
N PHE A 312 9.27 12.11 17.20
CA PHE A 312 7.98 11.88 16.52
C PHE A 312 6.98 10.95 17.21
#